data_AF-A0A5C4T686-F1
#
_entry.id   AF-A0A5C4T686-F1
#
_cell.length_a   1.000
_cell.length_b   1.000
_cell.length_c   1.000
_cell.angle_alpha   90.00
_cell.angle_beta   90.00
_cell.angle_gamma   90.00
#
_symmetry.space_group_name_H-M   'P 1'
#
loop_
_entity.id
_entity.type
_entity.pdbx_description
1 polymer ?
#
loop_
_entity_poly.entity_id
_entity_poly.type
_entity_poly.pdbx_seq_one_letter_code
_entity_poly.pdbx_strand_id
1 'polypeptide(L)'
;MIRSYEEMLENIKAFEAAKNADNGQLDAAAAEVEQARQRYNALLEQALDNPEKLAAEVAQAQGMVTIAETKLQRLRVSLDAEKKQYPDGMALAFMNVQAEIRRRIADGSLLREEFQPLLDETKEHMQAYMEKLAAVFVKMHQVNKSLAHVQRSTAIAVTRYTGKEAQFGLGGPETLSELDFREWAWVNYQQYADDLYKIRKAAMEETSPEVKLPPVYSPNEVTPTSSTFQEGNQL
;
A
#
# COMPACT_ATOMS: atom_id res chain seq x y z
N MET A 1 -8.46 -5.22 6.20
CA MET A 1 -8.91 -5.01 7.60
C MET A 1 -8.35 -6.12 8.50
N ILE A 2 -7.64 -5.77 9.59
CA ILE A 2 -6.96 -6.73 10.48
C ILE A 2 -7.94 -7.15 11.60
N ARG A 3 -8.41 -8.41 11.61
CA ARG A 3 -9.48 -8.85 12.54
C ARG A 3 -9.02 -8.90 13.99
N SER A 4 -7.81 -9.39 14.24
CA SER A 4 -7.24 -9.46 15.59
C SER A 4 -7.12 -8.08 16.25
N TYR A 5 -7.02 -7.00 15.47
CA TYR A 5 -6.99 -5.64 15.97
C TYR A 5 -8.38 -5.20 16.47
N GLU A 6 -9.44 -5.56 15.74
CA GLU A 6 -10.82 -5.27 16.13
C GLU A 6 -11.20 -6.02 17.41
N GLU A 7 -10.85 -7.30 17.50
CA GLU A 7 -11.04 -8.11 18.71
C GLU A 7 -10.29 -7.53 19.92
N MET A 8 -9.07 -7.03 19.71
CA MET A 8 -8.31 -6.35 20.76
C MET A 8 -9.01 -5.06 21.23
N LEU A 9 -9.54 -4.25 20.30
CA LEU A 9 -10.28 -3.03 20.63
C LEU A 9 -11.58 -3.33 21.40
N GLU A 10 -12.31 -4.38 21.04
CA GLU A 10 -13.52 -4.80 21.76
C GLU A 10 -13.20 -5.22 23.20
N ASN A 11 -12.12 -5.98 23.39
CA ASN A 11 -11.67 -6.37 24.73
C ASN A 11 -11.26 -5.16 25.59
N ILE A 12 -10.59 -4.16 25.01
CA ILE A 12 -10.25 -2.91 25.71
C ILE A 12 -11.52 -2.17 26.12
N LYS A 13 -12.48 -2.02 25.20
CA LYS A 13 -13.77 -1.35 25.49
C LYS A 13 -14.54 -2.06 26.60
N ALA A 14 -14.61 -3.39 26.56
CA ALA A 14 -15.29 -4.17 27.60
C ALA A 14 -14.63 -3.97 28.97
N PHE A 15 -13.30 -3.92 29.02
CA PHE A 15 -12.54 -3.67 30.24
C PHE A 15 -12.75 -2.25 30.79
N GLU A 16 -12.76 -1.23 29.93
CA GLU A 16 -13.05 0.16 30.32
C GLU A 16 -14.49 0.31 30.84
N ALA A 17 -15.45 -0.35 30.19
CA ALA A 17 -16.85 -0.36 30.63
C ALA A 17 -17.00 -0.98 32.03
N ALA A 18 -16.29 -2.09 32.31
CA ALA A 18 -16.28 -2.70 33.64
C ALA A 18 -15.70 -1.74 34.70
N LYS A 19 -14.56 -1.09 34.42
CA LYS A 19 -13.99 -0.08 35.32
C LYS A 19 -14.93 1.09 35.60
N ASN A 20 -15.64 1.55 34.58
CA ASN A 20 -16.61 2.64 34.74
C ASN A 20 -17.82 2.21 35.57
N ALA A 21 -18.27 0.96 35.45
CA ALA A 21 -19.32 0.41 36.30
C ALA A 21 -18.89 0.35 37.78
N ASP A 22 -17.66 -0.11 38.06
CA ASP A 22 -17.10 -0.13 39.42
C ASP A 22 -17.01 1.26 40.03
N ASN A 23 -16.54 2.25 39.26
CA ASN A 23 -16.51 3.65 39.68
C ASN A 23 -17.93 4.19 39.96
N GLY A 24 -18.91 3.85 39.12
CA GLY A 24 -20.30 4.23 39.34
C GLY A 24 -20.90 3.65 40.64
N GLN A 25 -20.51 2.43 41.02
CA GLN A 25 -20.91 1.85 42.31
C GLN A 25 -20.29 2.59 43.49
N LEU A 26 -19.03 3.00 43.38
CA LEU A 26 -18.34 3.80 44.40
C LEU A 26 -18.98 5.19 44.55
N ASP A 27 -19.32 5.85 43.45
CA ASP A 27 -19.96 7.17 43.47
C ASP A 27 -21.36 7.10 44.09
N ALA A 28 -22.15 6.06 43.76
CA ALA A 28 -23.46 5.85 44.37
C ALA A 28 -23.37 5.58 45.88
N ALA A 29 -22.40 4.77 46.32
CA ALA A 29 -22.17 4.52 47.74
C ALA A 29 -21.65 5.77 48.48
N ALA A 30 -20.84 6.61 47.84
CA ALA A 30 -20.40 7.88 48.40
C ALA A 30 -21.57 8.87 48.55
N ALA A 31 -22.49 8.91 47.58
CA ALA A 31 -23.70 9.72 47.68
C ALA A 31 -24.63 9.25 48.82
N GLU A 32 -24.75 7.93 49.05
CA GLU A 32 -25.50 7.37 50.17
C GLU A 32 -24.92 7.81 51.54
N VAL A 33 -23.60 7.80 51.68
CA VAL A 33 -22.90 8.32 52.87
C VAL A 33 -23.20 9.80 53.08
N GLU A 34 -23.10 10.61 52.02
CA GLU A 34 -23.32 12.05 52.10
C GLU A 34 -24.76 12.38 52.49
N GLN A 35 -25.75 11.67 51.92
CA GLN A 35 -27.16 11.82 52.31
C GLN A 35 -27.39 11.45 53.79
N ALA A 36 -26.78 10.36 54.26
CA ALA A 36 -26.87 9.96 55.67
C ALA A 36 -26.26 11.02 56.60
N ARG A 37 -25.11 11.60 56.21
CA ARG A 37 -24.44 12.69 56.95
C ARG A 37 -25.28 13.94 57.01
N GLN A 38 -25.88 14.36 55.89
CA GLN A 38 -26.77 15.51 55.84
C GLN A 38 -27.99 15.32 56.76
N ARG A 39 -28.60 14.13 56.74
CA ARG A 39 -29.73 13.80 57.63
C ARG A 39 -29.33 13.82 59.10
N TYR A 40 -28.15 13.28 59.44
CA TYR A 40 -27.61 13.34 60.79
C TYR A 40 -27.36 14.77 61.26
N ASN A 41 -26.70 15.59 60.43
CA ASN A 41 -26.40 16.99 60.74
C ASN A 41 -27.68 17.81 60.93
N ALA A 42 -28.70 17.62 60.08
CA ALA A 42 -29.99 18.29 60.23
C ALA A 42 -30.71 17.92 61.54
N LEU A 43 -30.66 16.65 61.96
CA LEU A 43 -31.24 16.21 63.22
C LEU A 43 -30.44 16.72 64.43
N LEU A 44 -29.12 16.80 64.32
CA LEU A 44 -28.25 17.43 65.32
C LEU A 44 -28.61 18.90 65.54
N GLU A 45 -28.81 19.63 64.44
CA GLU A 45 -29.17 21.05 64.48
C GLU A 45 -30.55 21.26 65.13
N GLN A 46 -31.54 20.40 64.82
CA GLN A 46 -32.85 20.42 65.48
C GLN A 46 -32.79 20.01 66.97
N ALA A 47 -31.87 19.10 67.32
CA ALA A 47 -31.68 18.63 68.68
C ALA A 47 -31.01 19.67 69.60
N LEU A 48 -30.39 20.74 69.03
CA LEU A 48 -29.89 21.87 69.83
C LEU A 48 -31.03 22.57 70.60
N ASP A 49 -32.22 22.64 70.00
CA ASP A 49 -33.39 23.31 70.60
C ASP A 49 -34.24 22.38 71.49
N ASN A 50 -34.23 21.06 71.24
CA ASN A 50 -35.03 20.05 71.98
C ASN A 50 -34.31 18.70 72.13
N PRO A 51 -33.22 18.62 72.92
CA PRO A 51 -32.35 17.44 72.96
C PRO A 51 -33.03 16.18 73.52
N GLU A 52 -33.89 16.32 74.53
CA GLU A 52 -34.51 15.18 75.22
C GLU A 52 -35.51 14.39 74.35
N LYS A 53 -36.11 15.03 73.34
CA LYS A 53 -37.07 14.38 72.43
C LYS A 53 -36.40 13.74 71.21
N LEU A 54 -35.25 14.27 70.80
CA LEU A 54 -34.58 13.90 69.55
C LEU A 54 -33.35 13.01 69.73
N ALA A 55 -32.87 12.80 70.97
CA ALA A 55 -31.67 12.01 71.26
C ALA A 55 -31.67 10.60 70.62
N ALA A 56 -32.81 9.91 70.63
CA ALA A 56 -32.94 8.57 70.02
C ALA A 56 -32.81 8.62 68.49
N GLU A 57 -33.39 9.64 67.85
CA GLU A 57 -33.34 9.83 66.39
C GLU A 57 -31.94 10.25 65.92
N VAL A 58 -31.25 11.09 66.70
CA VAL A 58 -29.84 11.47 66.46
C VAL A 58 -28.93 10.25 66.57
N ALA A 59 -29.09 9.42 67.60
CA ALA A 59 -28.31 8.19 67.77
C ALA A 59 -28.56 7.19 66.62
N GLN A 60 -29.82 7.06 66.18
CA GLN A 60 -30.17 6.23 65.02
C GLN A 60 -29.53 6.77 63.73
N ALA A 61 -29.57 8.08 63.51
CA ALA A 61 -28.97 8.72 62.34
C ALA A 61 -27.43 8.57 62.32
N GLN A 62 -26.77 8.69 63.49
CA GLN A 62 -25.34 8.43 63.62
C GLN A 62 -24.98 6.97 63.30
N GLY A 63 -25.82 6.02 63.74
CA GLY A 63 -25.69 4.61 63.38
C GLY A 63 -25.79 4.39 61.87
N MET A 64 -26.74 5.06 61.20
CA MET A 64 -26.90 4.99 59.74
C MET A 64 -25.68 5.54 58.98
N VAL A 65 -25.09 6.65 59.44
CA VAL A 65 -23.84 7.18 58.87
C VAL A 65 -22.71 6.16 58.99
N THR A 66 -22.54 5.59 60.18
CA THR A 66 -21.48 4.60 60.46
C THR A 66 -21.62 3.35 59.59
N ILE A 67 -22.86 2.87 59.40
CA ILE A 67 -23.17 1.73 58.53
C ILE A 67 -22.84 2.07 57.06
N ALA A 68 -23.27 3.24 56.58
CA ALA A 68 -23.00 3.68 55.21
C ALA A 68 -21.49 3.83 54.93
N GLU A 69 -20.75 4.42 55.86
CA GLU A 69 -19.29 4.56 55.77
C GLU A 69 -18.57 3.21 55.76
N THR A 70 -19.01 2.29 56.62
CA THR A 70 -18.47 0.93 56.66
C THR A 70 -18.76 0.18 55.36
N LYS A 71 -19.96 0.37 54.78
CA LYS A 71 -20.35 -0.21 53.50
C LYS A 71 -19.47 0.33 52.36
N LEU A 72 -19.26 1.65 52.30
CA LEU A 72 -18.35 2.27 51.33
C LEU A 72 -16.91 1.74 51.47
N GLN A 73 -16.41 1.63 52.71
CA GLN A 73 -15.06 1.14 52.96
C GLN A 73 -14.89 -0.33 52.53
N ARG A 74 -15.86 -1.19 52.84
CA ARG A 74 -15.85 -2.59 52.39
C ARG A 74 -15.94 -2.71 50.87
N LEU A 75 -16.77 -1.89 50.23
CA LEU A 75 -16.90 -1.86 48.78
C LEU A 75 -15.58 -1.45 48.11
N ARG A 76 -14.91 -0.41 48.63
CA ARG A 76 -13.57 0.01 48.14
C ARG A 76 -12.55 -1.11 48.23
N VAL A 77 -12.45 -1.77 49.38
CA VAL A 77 -11.49 -2.88 49.57
C VAL A 77 -11.81 -4.05 48.63
N SER A 78 -13.09 -4.37 48.43
CA SER A 78 -13.51 -5.44 47.51
C SER A 78 -13.15 -5.11 46.06
N LEU A 79 -13.47 -3.90 45.60
CA LEU A 79 -13.22 -3.49 44.22
C LEU A 79 -11.72 -3.30 43.94
N ASP A 80 -10.94 -2.79 44.90
CA ASP A 80 -9.48 -2.66 44.75
C ASP A 80 -8.77 -4.03 44.72
N ALA A 81 -9.27 -5.03 45.45
CA ALA A 81 -8.72 -6.39 45.42
C ALA A 81 -8.93 -7.08 44.07
N GLU A 82 -10.00 -6.77 43.35
CA GLU A 82 -10.33 -7.32 42.03
C GLU A 82 -9.80 -6.45 40.87
N LYS A 83 -9.24 -5.27 41.16
CA LYS A 83 -8.83 -4.28 40.17
C LYS A 83 -7.62 -4.74 39.37
N LYS A 84 -7.87 -5.14 38.14
CA LYS A 84 -6.81 -5.48 37.19
C LYS A 84 -6.19 -4.22 36.57
N GLN A 85 -4.88 -4.24 36.37
CA GLN A 85 -4.15 -3.13 35.76
C GLN A 85 -4.40 -3.07 34.24
N TYR A 86 -4.61 -4.21 33.61
CA TYR A 86 -4.90 -4.40 32.19
C TYR A 86 -5.90 -5.55 31.97
N PRO A 87 -6.58 -5.61 30.80
CA PRO A 87 -7.43 -6.75 30.44
C PRO A 87 -6.63 -8.05 30.40
N ASP A 88 -7.27 -9.17 30.75
CA ASP A 88 -6.63 -10.49 30.65
C ASP A 88 -6.26 -10.79 29.19
N GLY A 89 -5.11 -11.41 28.98
CA GLY A 89 -4.68 -11.83 27.63
C GLY A 89 -4.23 -10.70 26.70
N MET A 90 -4.07 -9.45 27.18
CA MET A 90 -3.65 -8.34 26.32
C MET A 90 -2.32 -8.58 25.60
N ALA A 91 -1.36 -9.21 26.28
CA ALA A 91 -0.08 -9.59 25.66
C ALA A 91 -0.28 -10.56 24.49
N LEU A 92 -1.18 -11.54 24.64
CA LEU A 92 -1.51 -12.49 23.58
C LEU A 92 -2.26 -11.80 22.43
N ALA A 93 -3.22 -10.93 22.74
CA ALA A 93 -3.94 -10.15 21.74
C ALA A 93 -2.99 -9.29 20.89
N PHE A 94 -2.03 -8.62 21.53
CA PHE A 94 -1.00 -7.85 20.83
C PHE A 94 -0.11 -8.72 19.94
N MET A 95 0.31 -9.90 20.42
CA MET A 95 1.08 -10.85 19.62
C MET A 95 0.29 -11.35 18.41
N ASN A 96 -1.02 -11.58 18.56
CA ASN A 96 -1.90 -12.00 17.48
C ASN A 96 -2.04 -10.90 16.40
N VAL A 97 -2.17 -9.64 16.81
CA VAL A 97 -2.17 -8.49 15.89
C VAL A 97 -0.87 -8.42 15.09
N GLN A 98 0.27 -8.52 15.77
CA GLN A 98 1.57 -8.53 15.10
C GLN A 98 1.73 -9.71 14.14
N ALA A 99 1.25 -10.89 14.51
CA ALA A 99 1.30 -12.08 13.67
C ALA A 99 0.41 -11.93 12.42
N GLU A 100 -0.81 -11.40 12.55
CA GLU A 100 -1.70 -11.17 11.41
C GLU A 100 -1.13 -10.13 10.44
N ILE A 101 -0.54 -9.04 10.96
CA ILE A 101 0.16 -8.03 10.13
C ILE A 101 1.29 -8.68 9.34
N ARG A 102 2.18 -9.43 10.02
CA ARG A 102 3.30 -10.12 9.37
C ARG A 102 2.81 -11.11 8.31
N ARG A 103 1.73 -11.84 8.60
CA ARG A 103 1.12 -12.78 7.65
C ARG A 103 0.57 -12.05 6.43
N ARG A 104 -0.20 -10.97 6.62
CA ARG A 104 -0.78 -10.16 5.52
C ARG A 104 0.27 -9.51 4.62
N ILE A 105 1.43 -9.16 5.19
CA ILE A 105 2.59 -8.70 4.42
C ILE A 105 3.21 -9.88 3.65
N ALA A 106 3.45 -11.01 4.34
CA ALA A 106 4.11 -12.18 3.74
C ALA A 106 3.28 -12.86 2.63
N ASP A 107 1.96 -12.93 2.79
CA ASP A 107 1.04 -13.52 1.81
C ASP A 107 0.63 -12.54 0.69
N GLY A 108 1.12 -11.29 0.76
CA GLY A 108 0.89 -10.25 -0.24
C GLY A 108 -0.58 -9.82 -0.36
N SER A 109 -1.44 -10.15 0.62
CA SER A 109 -2.83 -9.68 0.64
C SER A 109 -2.90 -8.16 0.73
N LEU A 110 -2.00 -7.53 1.50
CA LEU A 110 -1.93 -6.07 1.59
C LEU A 110 -1.55 -5.41 0.25
N LEU A 111 -0.62 -6.03 -0.48
CA LEU A 111 -0.25 -5.62 -1.85
C LEU A 111 -1.46 -5.75 -2.79
N ARG A 112 -2.22 -6.84 -2.69
CA ARG A 112 -3.39 -7.06 -3.54
C ARG A 112 -4.59 -6.16 -3.21
N GLU A 113 -4.84 -5.88 -1.94
CA GLU A 113 -5.98 -5.06 -1.50
C GLU A 113 -5.75 -3.57 -1.78
N GLU A 114 -4.55 -3.07 -1.49
CA GLU A 114 -4.28 -1.61 -1.52
C GLU A 114 -3.54 -1.16 -2.79
N PHE A 115 -2.64 -1.99 -3.32
CA PHE A 115 -1.77 -1.59 -4.43
C PHE A 115 -2.27 -2.09 -5.79
N GLN A 116 -3.02 -3.19 -5.85
CA GLN A 116 -3.48 -3.76 -7.12
C GLN A 116 -4.25 -2.76 -7.99
N PRO A 117 -5.18 -1.94 -7.47
CA PRO A 117 -5.88 -0.96 -8.31
C PRO A 117 -4.92 0.06 -8.96
N LEU A 118 -3.90 0.51 -8.21
CA LEU A 118 -2.89 1.44 -8.70
C LEU A 118 -1.94 0.78 -9.71
N LEU A 119 -1.61 -0.49 -9.50
CA LEU A 119 -0.80 -1.28 -10.43
C LEU A 119 -1.56 -1.58 -11.72
N ASP A 120 -2.86 -1.82 -11.65
CA ASP A 120 -3.73 -2.02 -12.80
C ASP A 120 -3.84 -0.73 -13.62
N GLU A 121 -4.04 0.43 -12.99
CA GLU A 121 -4.01 1.74 -13.65
C GLU A 121 -2.65 2.01 -14.33
N THR A 122 -1.55 1.69 -13.64
CA THR A 122 -0.20 1.82 -14.21
C THR A 122 -0.03 0.92 -15.44
N LYS A 123 -0.60 -0.29 -15.43
CA LYS A 123 -0.55 -1.22 -16.55
C LYS A 123 -1.36 -0.71 -17.75
N GLU A 124 -2.51 -0.09 -17.53
CA GLU A 124 -3.29 0.55 -18.59
C GLU A 124 -2.51 1.71 -19.24
N HIS A 125 -1.87 2.56 -18.42
CA HIS A 125 -1.01 3.63 -18.92
C HIS A 125 0.17 3.09 -19.72
N MET A 126 0.81 2.02 -19.25
CA MET A 126 1.88 1.34 -19.98
C MET A 126 1.38 0.82 -21.34
N GLN A 127 0.18 0.20 -21.39
CA GLN A 127 -0.38 -0.28 -22.66
C GLN A 127 -0.68 0.88 -23.63
N ALA A 128 -1.34 1.93 -23.16
CA ALA A 128 -1.64 3.11 -23.98
C ALA A 128 -0.37 3.82 -24.47
N TYR A 129 0.68 3.84 -23.65
CA TYR A 129 1.99 4.33 -24.04
C TYR A 129 2.60 3.50 -25.18
N MET A 130 2.57 2.17 -25.07
CA MET A 130 3.09 1.27 -26.10
C MET A 130 2.33 1.38 -27.42
N GLU A 131 1.01 1.54 -27.39
CA GLU A 131 0.18 1.78 -28.58
C GLU A 131 0.56 3.09 -29.28
N LYS A 132 0.78 4.17 -28.51
CA LYS A 132 1.25 5.45 -29.07
C LYS A 132 2.64 5.33 -29.68
N LEU A 133 3.54 4.60 -29.03
CA LEU A 133 4.89 4.38 -29.55
C LEU A 133 4.86 3.59 -30.87
N ALA A 134 3.97 2.60 -30.98
CA ALA A 134 3.73 1.89 -32.24
C ALA A 134 3.30 2.83 -33.37
N ALA A 135 2.35 3.73 -33.10
CA ALA A 135 1.90 4.73 -34.07
C ALA A 135 3.02 5.69 -34.51
N VAL A 136 3.90 6.10 -33.59
CA VAL A 136 5.10 6.89 -33.91
C VAL A 136 6.01 6.14 -34.88
N PHE A 137 6.25 4.85 -34.63
CA PHE A 137 7.07 4.03 -35.52
C PHE A 137 6.42 3.81 -36.89
N VAL A 138 5.12 3.54 -36.96
CA VAL A 138 4.40 3.51 -38.24
C VAL A 138 4.61 4.81 -39.02
N LYS A 139 4.49 5.95 -38.34
CA LYS A 139 4.68 7.26 -38.97
C LYS A 139 6.12 7.49 -39.43
N MET A 140 7.10 7.10 -38.62
CA MET A 140 8.52 7.14 -38.97
C MET A 140 8.78 6.37 -40.27
N HIS A 141 8.24 5.15 -40.41
CA HIS A 141 8.39 4.34 -41.63
C HIS A 141 7.75 5.01 -42.86
N GLN A 142 6.57 5.60 -42.71
CA GLN A 142 5.91 6.36 -43.79
C GLN A 142 6.73 7.57 -44.23
N VAL A 143 7.32 8.31 -43.28
CA VAL A 143 8.21 9.43 -43.57
C VAL A 143 9.47 8.95 -44.28
N ASN A 144 10.12 7.90 -43.79
CA ASN A 144 11.31 7.31 -44.43
C ASN A 144 11.03 6.84 -45.86
N LYS A 145 9.88 6.23 -46.13
CA LYS A 145 9.46 5.86 -47.50
C LYS A 145 9.33 7.09 -48.41
N SER A 146 8.76 8.18 -47.88
CA SER A 146 8.60 9.44 -48.62
C SER A 146 9.96 10.11 -48.87
N LEU A 147 10.84 10.14 -47.87
CA LEU A 147 12.21 10.64 -47.99
C LEU A 147 13.01 9.87 -49.04
N ALA A 148 12.95 8.53 -49.01
CA ALA A 148 13.61 7.68 -50.00
C ALA A 148 13.11 7.97 -51.43
N HIS A 149 11.80 8.21 -51.60
CA HIS A 149 11.24 8.57 -52.91
C HIS A 149 11.74 9.94 -53.40
N VAL A 150 11.78 10.95 -52.52
CA VAL A 150 12.29 12.29 -52.84
C VAL A 150 13.78 12.25 -53.17
N GLN A 151 14.58 11.58 -52.35
CA GLN A 151 16.02 11.41 -52.58
C GLN A 151 16.28 10.68 -53.91
N ARG A 152 15.57 9.59 -54.20
CA ARG A 152 15.71 8.88 -55.48
C ARG A 152 15.33 9.73 -56.68
N SER A 153 14.21 10.47 -56.59
CA SER A 153 13.75 11.36 -57.66
C SER A 153 14.73 12.49 -57.91
N THR A 154 15.32 13.04 -56.85
CA THR A 154 16.35 14.07 -56.91
C THR A 154 17.64 13.52 -57.51
N ALA A 155 18.07 12.30 -57.13
CA ALA A 155 19.24 11.64 -57.72
C ALA A 155 19.11 11.52 -59.24
N ILE A 156 17.94 11.05 -59.70
CA ILE A 156 17.63 10.89 -61.13
C ILE A 156 17.67 12.24 -61.84
N ALA A 157 17.06 13.28 -61.25
CA ALA A 157 17.06 14.62 -61.83
C ALA A 157 18.47 15.20 -61.94
N VAL A 158 19.26 15.15 -60.85
CA VAL A 158 20.65 15.66 -60.84
C VAL A 158 21.50 14.92 -61.87
N THR A 159 21.39 13.60 -61.94
CA THR A 159 22.12 12.79 -62.92
C THR A 159 21.74 13.19 -64.35
N ARG A 160 20.44 13.38 -64.62
CA ARG A 160 19.93 13.80 -65.93
C ARG A 160 20.47 15.16 -66.39
N TYR A 161 20.59 16.12 -65.49
CA TYR A 161 20.97 17.50 -65.85
C TYR A 161 22.48 17.78 -65.74
N THR A 162 23.21 17.04 -64.90
CA THR A 162 24.64 17.28 -64.63
C THR A 162 25.55 16.18 -65.17
N GLY A 163 25.00 15.02 -65.53
CA GLY A 163 25.76 13.83 -65.92
C GLY A 163 26.52 13.17 -64.76
N LYS A 164 26.38 13.66 -63.52
CA LYS A 164 27.05 13.13 -62.33
C LYS A 164 26.03 12.42 -61.44
N GLU A 165 26.38 11.21 -61.00
CA GLU A 165 25.59 10.51 -60.00
C GLU A 165 25.61 11.29 -58.68
N ALA A 166 24.44 11.40 -58.05
CA ALA A 166 24.28 12.01 -56.74
C ALA A 166 23.95 10.94 -55.70
N GLN A 167 24.75 10.88 -54.64
CA GLN A 167 24.51 10.06 -53.46
C GLN A 167 24.05 10.96 -52.32
N PHE A 168 23.09 10.48 -51.52
CA PHE A 168 22.61 11.17 -50.32
C PHE A 168 23.20 10.49 -49.08
N GLY A 169 23.61 11.27 -48.08
CA GLY A 169 24.19 10.79 -46.82
C GLY A 169 25.62 10.22 -46.93
N LEU A 170 26.29 10.10 -45.77
CA LEU A 170 27.65 9.53 -45.66
C LEU A 170 27.68 7.98 -45.76
N GLY A 171 26.52 7.31 -45.82
CA GLY A 171 26.40 5.85 -45.85
C GLY A 171 25.15 5.30 -46.53
N GLY A 172 24.46 6.11 -47.34
CA GLY A 172 23.15 5.78 -47.93
C GLY A 172 22.07 6.79 -47.58
N PRO A 173 20.82 6.57 -48.05
CA PRO A 173 19.73 7.53 -47.95
C PRO A 173 19.52 7.99 -46.49
N GLU A 174 19.42 9.30 -46.26
CA GLU A 174 19.15 9.84 -44.92
C GLU A 174 17.76 9.39 -44.47
N THR A 175 17.69 8.77 -43.30
CA THR A 175 16.46 8.22 -42.71
C THR A 175 16.38 8.57 -41.24
N LEU A 176 15.16 8.68 -40.74
CA LEU A 176 14.88 8.76 -39.30
C LEU A 176 15.14 7.39 -38.67
N SER A 177 15.79 7.41 -37.52
CA SER A 177 16.12 6.27 -36.68
C SER A 177 15.29 6.31 -35.39
N GLU A 178 15.18 5.17 -34.71
CA GLU A 178 14.51 5.13 -33.41
C GLU A 178 15.25 5.93 -32.32
N LEU A 179 16.57 6.12 -32.48
CA LEU A 179 17.37 6.95 -31.59
C LEU A 179 16.93 8.42 -31.62
N ASP A 180 16.37 8.88 -32.74
CA ASP A 180 15.85 10.24 -32.87
C ASP A 180 14.62 10.49 -31.97
N PHE A 181 14.01 9.43 -31.44
CA PHE A 181 12.86 9.50 -30.53
C PHE A 181 13.22 9.15 -29.07
N ARG A 182 14.51 8.90 -28.77
CA ARG A 182 14.96 8.37 -27.48
C ARG A 182 14.59 9.24 -26.29
N GLU A 183 14.56 10.57 -26.45
CA GLU A 183 14.19 11.51 -25.37
C GLU A 183 12.74 11.32 -24.89
N TRP A 184 11.85 10.89 -25.78
CA TRP A 184 10.43 10.68 -25.49
C TRP A 184 10.07 9.21 -25.31
N ALA A 185 11.05 8.31 -25.46
CA ALA A 185 10.88 6.87 -25.30
C ALA A 185 11.23 6.42 -23.87
N TRP A 186 10.21 6.16 -23.06
CA TRP A 186 10.31 5.61 -21.71
C TRP A 186 10.26 4.08 -21.79
N VAL A 187 11.31 3.50 -22.36
CA VAL A 187 11.43 2.06 -22.51
C VAL A 187 12.71 1.62 -21.81
N ASN A 188 12.59 0.71 -20.85
CA ASN A 188 13.70 0.25 -20.03
C ASN A 188 14.71 -0.52 -20.91
N TYR A 189 16.00 -0.18 -20.87
CA TYR A 189 17.05 -0.67 -21.80
C TYR A 189 17.12 -2.20 -21.97
N GLN A 190 16.73 -2.98 -20.94
CA GLN A 190 16.68 -4.45 -21.01
C GLN A 190 15.38 -5.03 -21.57
N GLN A 191 14.24 -4.33 -21.46
CA GLN A 191 12.97 -4.69 -22.13
C GLN A 191 12.83 -4.03 -23.51
N TYR A 192 13.72 -3.09 -23.82
CA TYR A 192 13.82 -2.31 -25.05
C TYR A 192 13.93 -3.18 -26.30
N ALA A 193 14.69 -4.28 -26.24
CA ALA A 193 14.92 -5.10 -27.41
C ALA A 193 13.68 -5.93 -27.80
N ASP A 194 13.00 -6.54 -26.84
CA ASP A 194 11.94 -7.52 -27.13
C ASP A 194 10.59 -6.86 -27.45
N ASP A 195 10.23 -5.81 -26.72
CA ASP A 195 8.93 -5.16 -26.92
C ASP A 195 8.94 -4.21 -28.12
N LEU A 196 10.04 -3.47 -28.35
CA LEU A 196 10.16 -2.66 -29.58
C LEU A 196 10.35 -3.53 -30.82
N TYR A 197 10.97 -4.71 -30.72
CA TYR A 197 11.05 -5.63 -31.85
C TYR A 197 9.66 -6.10 -32.30
N LYS A 198 8.78 -6.48 -31.37
CA LYS A 198 7.40 -6.87 -31.70
C LYS A 198 6.61 -5.73 -32.32
N ILE A 199 6.73 -4.53 -31.75
CA ILE A 199 6.05 -3.34 -32.27
C ILE A 199 6.58 -2.96 -33.66
N ARG A 200 7.91 -2.98 -33.84
CA ARG A 200 8.56 -2.72 -35.13
C ARG A 200 8.11 -3.74 -36.18
N LYS A 201 8.09 -5.03 -35.84
CA LYS A 201 7.64 -6.08 -36.75
C LYS A 201 6.20 -5.84 -37.21
N ALA A 202 5.28 -5.55 -36.27
CA ALA A 202 3.89 -5.24 -36.61
C ALA A 202 3.76 -3.98 -37.48
N ALA A 203 4.48 -2.90 -37.14
CA ALA A 203 4.46 -1.65 -37.90
C ALA A 203 5.04 -1.80 -39.32
N MET A 204 6.06 -2.63 -39.49
CA MET A 204 6.67 -2.91 -40.80
C MET A 204 5.81 -3.84 -41.65
N GLU A 205 5.14 -4.83 -41.06
CA GLU A 205 4.16 -5.69 -41.75
C GLU A 205 2.97 -4.86 -42.26
N GLU A 206 2.51 -3.85 -41.51
CA GLU A 206 1.41 -2.96 -41.92
C GLU A 206 1.81 -1.99 -43.05
N THR A 207 3.05 -1.48 -43.02
CA THR A 207 3.49 -0.44 -43.97
C THR A 207 4.18 -1.00 -45.22
N SER A 208 4.66 -2.25 -45.21
CA SER A 208 5.36 -2.90 -46.33
C SER A 208 5.38 -4.44 -46.19
N PRO A 209 4.30 -5.15 -46.61
CA PRO A 209 4.19 -6.60 -46.44
C PRO A 209 5.19 -7.44 -47.26
N GLU A 210 5.93 -6.84 -48.20
CA GLU A 210 6.85 -7.54 -49.10
C GLU A 210 8.33 -7.49 -48.67
N VAL A 211 8.68 -6.77 -47.59
CA VAL A 211 10.08 -6.57 -47.18
C VAL A 211 10.44 -7.53 -46.03
N LYS A 212 11.22 -8.58 -46.33
CA LYS A 212 11.87 -9.40 -45.29
C LYS A 212 12.84 -8.53 -44.50
N LEU A 213 12.62 -8.41 -43.20
CA LEU A 213 13.50 -7.70 -42.28
C LEU A 213 14.88 -8.36 -42.27
N PRO A 214 15.99 -7.59 -42.34
CA PRO A 214 17.31 -8.15 -42.10
C PRO A 214 17.39 -8.68 -40.66
N PRO A 215 18.12 -9.80 -40.43
CA PRO A 215 18.23 -10.38 -39.10
C PRO A 215 18.85 -9.37 -38.13
N VAL A 216 18.31 -9.36 -36.91
CA VAL A 216 18.83 -8.57 -35.79
C VAL A 216 20.25 -9.06 -35.50
N TYR A 217 21.25 -8.20 -35.69
CA TYR A 217 22.58 -8.47 -35.14
C TYR A 217 22.48 -8.37 -33.62
N SER A 218 22.44 -9.52 -32.95
CA SER A 218 22.66 -9.62 -31.51
C SER A 218 24.17 -9.66 -31.28
N PRO A 219 24.81 -8.62 -30.71
CA PRO A 219 26.21 -8.71 -30.36
C PRO A 219 26.31 -9.54 -29.08
N ASN A 220 26.46 -10.87 -29.25
CA ASN A 220 27.22 -11.79 -28.39
C ASN A 220 26.80 -13.24 -28.68
N GLU A 221 27.40 -13.84 -29.71
CA GLU A 221 27.72 -15.26 -29.64
C GLU A 221 29.24 -15.37 -29.62
N VAL A 222 29.76 -15.66 -28.42
CA VAL A 222 31.14 -16.10 -28.25
C VAL A 222 31.30 -17.31 -29.15
N THR A 223 32.08 -17.16 -30.22
CA THR A 223 32.47 -18.27 -31.08
C THR A 223 33.24 -19.24 -30.19
N PRO A 224 32.78 -20.50 -30.00
CA PRO A 224 33.62 -21.47 -29.31
C PRO A 224 34.82 -21.72 -30.21
N THR A 225 35.99 -21.24 -29.78
CA THR A 225 37.28 -21.66 -30.31
C THR A 225 37.35 -23.17 -30.20
N SER A 226 37.32 -23.86 -31.35
CA SER A 226 37.60 -25.28 -31.46
C SER A 226 39.08 -25.53 -31.20
N SER A 227 39.47 -25.59 -29.94
CA SER A 227 40.72 -26.24 -29.55
C SER A 227 40.54 -27.76 -29.62
N THR A 228 41.08 -28.34 -30.69
CA THR A 228 41.89 -29.57 -30.66
C THR A 228 41.32 -30.78 -29.94
N PHE A 229 40.69 -31.70 -30.68
CA PHE A 229 40.73 -33.14 -30.41
C PHE A 229 40.48 -33.90 -31.72
N GLN A 230 41.54 -34.10 -32.50
CA GLN A 230 41.68 -35.32 -33.32
C GLN A 230 42.72 -36.18 -32.64
N GLU A 231 42.23 -36.99 -31.69
CA GLU A 231 42.94 -38.19 -31.28
C GLU A 231 43.04 -39.13 -32.47
N GLY A 232 44.24 -39.68 -32.62
CA GLY A 232 44.51 -40.72 -33.58
C GLY A 232 43.63 -41.93 -33.33
N ASN A 233 43.09 -42.47 -34.42
CA ASN A 233 42.90 -43.89 -34.62
C ASN A 233 42.33 -44.08 -36.02
N GLN A 234 43.14 -44.63 -36.94
CA GLN A 234 42.89 -45.94 -37.53
C GLN A 234 43.84 -46.20 -38.72
N LEU A 235 44.62 -47.27 -38.52
CA LEU A 235 45.02 -48.33 -39.46
C LEU A 235 45.76 -47.96 -40.75
#